data_AF-A0A2T7A5Y0-F1
#
_entry.id   AF-A0A2T7A5Y0-F1
#
_cell.length_a   1.000
_cell.length_b   1.000
_cell.length_c   1.000
_cell.angle_alpha   90.00
_cell.angle_beta   90.00
_cell.angle_gamma   90.00
#
_symmetry.space_group_name_H-M   'P 1'
#
loop_
_entity.id
_entity.type
_entity.pdbx_description
1 polymer ?
#
loop_
_entity_poly.entity_id
_entity_poly.type
_entity_poly.pdbx_seq_one_letter_code
_entity_poly.pdbx_strand_id
1 'polypeptide(L)'
;MKKQPIPQILYKFLFPTPGPKDPATFDQFVNEVLESEIRAEIEEWYNCHTSEELEEVYPGWDYADSNVRMRLSRYKGHGRLFKAFDKLGLSAHEINSVVTWHGTRWELEDWEAETGSSRERDPSIYDEVEDYDYDDEEDEEEEEEDDGEVGAAAERREGAAQDSVTNANHRSASGPP
;
A
#
# COMPACT_ATOMS: atom_id res chain seq x y z
N MET A 1 24.36 28.33 15.79
CA MET A 1 22.97 28.16 15.29
C MET A 1 22.33 27.04 16.09
N LYS A 2 21.17 27.26 16.74
CA LYS A 2 20.47 26.17 17.44
C LYS A 2 19.90 25.23 16.38
N LYS A 3 20.31 23.95 16.38
CA LYS A 3 19.67 22.93 15.54
C LYS A 3 18.18 22.94 15.88
N GLN A 4 17.32 23.09 14.87
CA GLN A 4 15.88 23.02 15.08
C GLN A 4 15.54 21.56 15.46
N PRO A 5 14.60 21.33 16.40
CA PRO A 5 14.12 19.99 16.70
C PRO A 5 13.54 19.31 15.45
N ILE A 6 13.83 18.03 15.26
CA ILE A 6 13.38 17.24 14.09
C ILE A 6 11.84 17.29 13.92
N PRO A 7 11.00 17.17 14.97
CA PRO A 7 9.55 17.29 14.83
C PRO A 7 9.10 18.62 14.20
N GLN A 8 9.78 19.72 14.53
CA GLN A 8 9.46 21.04 13.96
C GLN A 8 9.87 21.14 12.49
N ILE A 9 10.97 20.50 12.11
CA ILE A 9 11.41 20.42 10.70
C ILE A 9 10.41 19.58 9.90
N LEU A 10 10.02 18.42 10.44
CA LEU A 10 9.04 17.52 9.84
C LEU A 10 7.70 18.20 9.63
N TYR A 11 7.18 18.87 10.67
CA TYR A 11 5.89 19.55 10.56
C TYR A 11 5.89 20.62 9.46
N LYS A 12 6.92 21.47 9.39
CA LYS A 12 7.05 22.48 8.34
C LYS A 12 7.16 21.88 6.94
N PHE A 13 7.78 20.70 6.82
CA PHE A 13 7.89 19.99 5.56
C PHE A 13 6.55 19.36 5.14
N LEU A 14 5.84 18.74 6.09
CA LEU A 14 4.57 18.06 5.87
C LEU A 14 3.43 19.04 5.57
N PHE A 15 3.45 20.20 6.23
CA PHE A 15 2.43 21.25 6.14
C PHE A 15 3.09 22.61 5.85
N PRO A 16 3.57 22.85 4.61
CA PRO A 16 4.21 24.12 4.26
C PRO A 16 3.22 25.30 4.29
N THR A 17 1.94 25.02 4.05
CA THR A 17 0.83 25.97 4.09
C THR A 17 -0.36 25.32 4.81
N PRO A 18 -0.34 25.24 6.15
CA PRO A 18 -1.38 24.54 6.91
C PRO A 18 -2.72 25.25 6.75
N GLY A 19 -3.74 24.50 6.35
CA GLY A 19 -5.12 24.95 6.27
C GLY A 19 -5.87 24.82 7.59
N PRO A 20 -7.12 25.31 7.68
CA PRO A 20 -7.91 25.26 8.91
C PRO A 20 -8.29 23.85 9.41
N LYS A 21 -8.18 22.84 8.54
CA LYS A 21 -8.47 21.43 8.84
C LYS A 21 -7.20 20.59 9.05
N ASP A 22 -6.03 21.19 8.86
CA ASP A 22 -4.77 20.49 9.06
C ASP A 22 -4.38 20.55 10.54
N PRO A 23 -3.66 19.53 11.06
CA PRO A 23 -3.10 19.55 12.41
C PRO A 23 -2.24 20.79 12.61
N ALA A 24 -2.30 21.44 13.78
CA ALA A 24 -1.53 22.66 14.08
C ALA A 24 -0.10 22.36 14.57
N THR A 25 0.18 21.13 14.98
CA THR A 25 1.51 20.67 15.44
C THR A 25 1.85 19.28 14.91
N PHE A 26 3.12 18.88 15.03
CA PHE A 26 3.55 17.52 14.72
C PHE A 26 2.82 16.50 15.62
N ASP A 27 2.71 16.79 16.91
CA ASP A 27 2.06 15.90 17.88
C ASP A 27 0.57 15.72 17.57
N GLN A 28 -0.13 16.78 17.11
CA GLN A 28 -1.51 16.64 16.63
C GLN A 28 -1.60 15.78 15.37
N PHE A 29 -0.64 15.90 14.45
CA PHE A 29 -0.59 15.03 13.27
C PHE A 29 -0.38 13.57 13.68
N VAL A 30 0.47 13.30 14.67
CA VAL A 30 0.66 11.96 15.23
C VAL A 30 -0.66 11.44 15.81
N ASN A 31 -1.24 12.14 16.77
CA ASN A 31 -2.39 11.65 17.54
C ASN A 31 -3.69 11.56 16.70
N GLU A 32 -3.94 12.52 15.81
CA GLU A 32 -5.19 12.56 15.05
C GLU A 32 -5.13 11.71 13.77
N VAL A 33 -3.94 11.57 13.17
CA VAL A 33 -3.78 10.92 11.86
C VAL A 33 -2.97 9.63 11.95
N LEU A 34 -1.75 9.66 12.50
CA LEU A 34 -0.89 8.48 12.47
C LEU A 34 -1.39 7.39 13.42
N GLU A 35 -1.76 7.74 14.65
CA GLU A 35 -2.27 6.76 15.61
C GLU A 35 -3.55 6.11 15.10
N SER A 36 -4.47 6.87 14.49
CA SER A 36 -5.69 6.28 13.93
C SER A 36 -5.40 5.31 12.77
N GLU A 37 -4.42 5.62 11.92
CA GLU A 37 -3.95 4.72 10.86
C GLU A 37 -3.29 3.46 11.42
N ILE A 38 -2.46 3.57 12.47
CA ILE A 38 -1.81 2.44 13.14
C ILE A 38 -2.84 1.53 13.80
N ARG A 39 -3.81 2.11 14.52
CA ARG A 39 -4.85 1.31 15.18
C ARG A 39 -5.66 0.53 14.15
N ALA A 40 -6.01 1.15 13.02
CA ALA A 40 -6.69 0.45 11.92
C ALA A 40 -5.83 -0.69 11.33
N GLU A 41 -4.52 -0.49 11.21
CA GLU A 41 -3.59 -1.52 10.76
C GLU A 41 -3.52 -2.69 11.74
N ILE A 42 -3.40 -2.41 13.04
CA ILE A 42 -3.33 -3.43 14.09
C ILE A 42 -4.65 -4.23 14.14
N GLU A 43 -5.78 -3.54 14.09
CA GLU A 43 -7.12 -4.15 14.07
C GLU A 43 -7.26 -5.14 12.91
N GLU A 44 -6.88 -4.73 11.70
CA GLU A 44 -6.97 -5.56 10.49
C GLU A 44 -5.95 -6.71 10.51
N TRP A 45 -4.70 -6.46 10.93
CA TRP A 45 -3.60 -7.43 10.83
C TRP A 45 -3.63 -8.49 11.92
N TYR A 46 -3.88 -8.09 13.17
CA TYR A 46 -3.96 -9.01 14.31
C TYR A 46 -5.38 -9.49 14.60
N ASN A 47 -6.36 -9.05 13.80
CA ASN A 47 -7.76 -9.41 13.96
C ASN A 47 -8.26 -9.11 15.38
N CYS A 48 -7.93 -7.92 15.89
CA CYS A 48 -8.43 -7.42 17.17
C CYS A 48 -9.89 -6.97 17.02
N HIS A 49 -10.76 -7.31 17.97
CA HIS A 49 -12.19 -6.96 17.93
C HIS A 49 -12.56 -5.92 18.99
N THR A 50 -11.65 -5.67 19.94
CA THR A 50 -11.86 -4.76 21.07
C THR A 50 -10.71 -3.78 21.22
N SER A 51 -11.00 -2.63 21.86
CA SER A 51 -9.96 -1.64 22.18
C SER A 51 -8.93 -2.18 23.17
N GLU A 52 -9.33 -3.08 24.07
CA GLU A 52 -8.44 -3.71 25.06
C GLU A 52 -7.43 -4.62 24.37
N GLU A 53 -7.87 -5.49 23.45
CA GLU A 53 -6.98 -6.33 22.66
C GLU A 53 -5.97 -5.50 21.85
N LEU A 54 -6.41 -4.37 21.31
CA LEU A 54 -5.54 -3.49 20.52
C LEU A 54 -4.43 -2.89 21.38
N GLU A 55 -4.74 -2.45 22.60
CA GLU A 55 -3.77 -1.87 23.53
C GLU A 55 -2.76 -2.89 24.09
N GLU A 56 -3.08 -4.18 24.04
CA GLU A 56 -2.18 -5.27 24.44
C GLU A 56 -1.25 -5.74 23.31
N VAL A 57 -1.43 -5.23 22.08
CA VAL A 57 -0.60 -5.54 20.92
C VAL A 57 0.52 -4.51 20.80
N TYR A 58 1.76 -5.01 20.81
CA TYR A 58 2.98 -4.23 20.64
C TYR A 58 3.77 -4.78 19.43
N PRO A 59 3.43 -4.38 18.21
CA PRO A 59 4.09 -4.87 16.99
C PRO A 59 5.58 -4.53 16.94
N GLY A 60 5.95 -3.39 17.54
CA GLY A 60 7.33 -2.92 17.56
C GLY A 60 7.85 -2.50 16.18
N TRP A 61 6.98 -1.93 15.34
CA TRP A 61 7.32 -1.58 13.96
C TRP A 61 8.45 -0.54 13.88
N ASP A 62 9.52 -0.90 13.16
CA ASP A 62 10.67 -0.02 12.95
C ASP A 62 10.49 0.84 11.69
N TYR A 63 10.37 2.14 11.86
CA TYR A 63 10.15 3.07 10.75
C TYR A 63 11.44 3.33 9.94
N ALA A 64 12.57 2.74 10.30
CA ALA A 64 13.75 2.64 9.45
C ALA A 64 13.69 1.43 8.49
N ASP A 65 12.82 0.45 8.76
CA ASP A 65 12.68 -0.76 7.97
C ASP A 65 11.85 -0.54 6.70
N SER A 66 12.30 -1.11 5.57
CA SER A 66 11.64 -0.92 4.27
C SER A 66 10.28 -1.62 4.18
N ASN A 67 10.13 -2.78 4.81
CA ASN A 67 8.88 -3.56 4.74
C ASN A 67 7.80 -2.90 5.60
N VAL A 68 8.19 -2.43 6.79
CA VAL A 68 7.32 -1.61 7.66
C VAL A 68 6.81 -0.39 6.90
N ARG A 69 7.73 0.32 6.25
CA ARG A 69 7.36 1.49 5.44
C ARG A 69 6.46 1.12 4.28
N MET A 70 6.75 0.05 3.56
CA MET A 70 5.96 -0.39 2.41
C MET A 70 4.52 -0.65 2.83
N ARG A 71 4.33 -1.41 3.92
CA ARG A 71 3.03 -1.73 4.48
C ARG A 71 2.25 -0.47 4.88
N LEU A 72 2.83 0.33 5.77
CA LEU A 72 2.17 1.52 6.32
C LEU A 72 1.98 2.63 5.28
N SER A 73 2.74 2.62 4.18
CA SER A 73 2.58 3.59 3.08
C SER A 73 1.22 3.52 2.38
N ARG A 74 0.42 2.45 2.60
CA ARG A 74 -0.97 2.37 2.12
C ARG A 74 -1.85 3.47 2.71
N TYR A 75 -1.51 3.95 3.91
CA TYR A 75 -2.20 5.06 4.55
C TYR A 75 -1.61 6.42 4.16
N LYS A 76 -2.48 7.44 4.12
CA LYS A 76 -2.12 8.76 3.58
C LYS A 76 -1.17 9.53 4.52
N GLY A 77 -1.37 9.44 5.82
CA GLY A 77 -0.53 10.06 6.85
C GLY A 77 0.87 9.48 6.83
N HIS A 78 0.98 8.16 7.00
CA HIS A 78 2.25 7.44 6.94
C HIS A 78 2.98 7.61 5.61
N GLY A 79 2.29 7.47 4.48
CA GLY A 79 2.88 7.67 3.17
C GLY A 79 3.44 9.08 2.97
N ARG A 80 2.84 10.12 3.58
CA ARG A 80 3.40 11.48 3.61
C ARG A 80 4.60 11.58 4.56
N LEU A 81 4.53 10.96 5.73
CA LEU A 81 5.60 10.95 6.72
C LEU A 81 6.89 10.32 6.17
N PHE A 82 6.80 9.13 5.56
CA PHE A 82 7.97 8.44 5.00
C PHE A 82 8.60 9.23 3.86
N LYS A 83 7.79 9.81 2.97
CA LYS A 83 8.30 10.74 1.95
C LYS A 83 9.02 11.93 2.56
N ALA A 84 8.56 12.44 3.70
CA ALA A 84 9.25 13.51 4.41
C ALA A 84 10.59 13.03 5.00
N PHE A 85 10.65 11.83 5.57
CA PHE A 85 11.91 11.23 6.05
C PHE A 85 12.93 11.14 4.93
N ASP A 86 12.53 10.60 3.77
CA ASP A 86 13.42 10.40 2.63
C ASP A 86 13.88 11.73 2.01
N LYS A 87 12.97 12.71 1.90
CA LYS A 87 13.29 14.03 1.34
C LYS A 87 14.19 14.87 2.25
N LEU A 88 14.04 14.70 3.56
CA LEU A 88 14.92 15.35 4.54
C LEU A 88 16.23 14.58 4.76
N GLY A 89 16.33 13.36 4.25
CA GLY A 89 17.50 12.50 4.40
C GLY A 89 17.75 12.09 5.85
N LEU A 90 16.67 11.86 6.62
CA LEU A 90 16.80 11.49 8.03
C LEU A 90 17.42 10.11 8.16
N SER A 91 18.40 10.00 9.06
CA SER A 91 19.00 8.71 9.43
C SER A 91 18.04 7.87 10.27
N ALA A 92 18.27 6.55 10.32
CA ALA A 92 17.51 5.65 11.17
C ALA A 92 17.51 6.08 12.65
N HIS A 93 18.62 6.63 13.14
CA HIS A 93 18.71 7.16 14.51
C HIS A 93 17.80 8.38 14.71
N GLU A 94 17.79 9.31 13.76
CA GLU A 94 16.94 10.50 13.82
C GLU A 94 15.46 10.14 13.75
N ILE A 95 15.09 9.15 12.92
CA ILE A 95 13.73 8.63 12.84
C ILE A 95 13.32 8.02 14.18
N ASN A 96 14.12 7.11 14.72
CA ASN A 96 13.85 6.48 16.01
C ASN A 96 13.82 7.46 17.19
N SER A 97 14.45 8.64 17.06
CA SER A 97 14.38 9.68 18.10
C SER A 97 13.05 10.47 18.10
N VAL A 98 12.24 10.35 17.05
CA VAL A 98 10.97 11.08 16.90
C VAL A 98 9.76 10.15 16.93
N VAL A 99 9.93 8.91 16.50
CA VAL A 99 8.88 7.90 16.42
C VAL A 99 8.70 7.26 17.81
N THR A 100 7.84 7.86 18.64
CA THR A 100 7.61 7.48 20.04
C THR A 100 6.13 7.30 20.37
N TRP A 101 5.35 6.78 19.41
CA TRP A 101 3.89 6.59 19.55
C TRP A 101 3.52 5.10 19.47
N HIS A 102 2.24 4.82 19.71
CA HIS A 102 1.70 3.46 19.75
C HIS A 102 2.03 2.66 18.48
N GLY A 103 2.27 1.36 18.63
CA GLY A 103 2.58 0.42 17.56
C GLY A 103 4.04 0.42 17.10
N THR A 104 4.82 1.39 17.55
CA THR A 104 6.20 1.59 17.08
C THR A 104 7.22 0.82 17.91
N ARG A 105 8.42 0.70 17.35
CA ARG A 105 9.58 0.11 18.01
C ARG A 105 9.85 0.67 19.41
N TRP A 106 9.67 1.98 19.58
CA TRP A 106 9.90 2.68 20.83
C TRP A 106 8.97 2.21 21.94
N GLU A 107 7.67 2.06 21.64
CA GLU A 107 6.68 1.63 22.65
C GLU A 107 6.96 0.20 23.13
N LEU A 108 7.31 -0.70 22.22
CA LEU A 108 7.70 -2.06 22.61
C LEU A 108 8.96 -2.04 23.50
N GLU A 109 9.99 -1.29 23.12
CA GLU A 109 11.23 -1.19 23.91
C GLU A 109 10.99 -0.57 25.30
N ASP A 110 10.09 0.41 25.40
CA ASP A 110 9.68 1.03 26.67
C ASP A 110 8.94 0.01 27.55
N TRP A 111 7.96 -0.72 27.00
CA TRP A 111 7.24 -1.77 27.70
C TRP A 111 8.16 -2.90 28.18
N GLU A 112 9.13 -3.33 27.36
CA GLU A 112 10.13 -4.35 27.74
C GLU A 112 11.01 -3.86 28.89
N ALA A 113 11.44 -2.59 28.84
CA ALA A 113 12.23 -1.99 29.90
C ALA A 113 11.45 -1.86 31.22
N GLU A 114 10.17 -1.53 31.16
CA GLU A 114 9.29 -1.38 32.34
C GLU A 114 8.92 -2.73 32.97
N THR A 115 8.57 -3.72 32.15
CA THR A 115 8.08 -5.02 32.62
C THR A 115 9.19 -6.04 32.88
N GLY A 116 10.38 -5.83 32.32
CA GLY A 116 11.47 -6.82 32.30
C GLY A 116 11.13 -8.06 31.45
N SER A 117 10.07 -8.00 30.64
CA SER A 117 9.66 -9.05 29.71
C SER A 117 10.26 -8.79 28.33
N SER A 118 10.29 -9.81 27.48
CA SER A 118 10.69 -9.69 26.08
C SER A 118 9.56 -10.19 25.18
N ARG A 119 9.23 -9.46 24.12
CA ARG A 119 8.26 -9.89 23.10
C ARG A 119 8.96 -10.01 21.76
N GLU A 120 8.57 -11.02 20.98
CA GLU A 120 9.06 -11.11 19.61
C GLU A 120 8.51 -9.94 18.80
N ARG A 121 9.41 -9.19 18.16
CA ARG A 121 9.04 -8.22 17.12
C ARG A 121 8.39 -8.98 15.97
N ASP A 122 7.29 -8.47 15.43
CA ASP A 122 6.54 -9.19 14.41
C ASP A 122 7.39 -9.42 13.14
N PRO A 123 7.77 -10.68 12.83
CA PRO A 123 8.55 -10.99 11.64
C PRO A 123 7.68 -11.07 10.38
N SER A 124 6.35 -11.10 10.49
CA SER A 124 5.44 -11.26 9.35
C SER A 124 5.38 -10.04 8.42
N ILE A 125 6.01 -8.92 8.83
CA ILE A 125 6.30 -7.83 7.89
C ILE A 125 7.40 -8.20 6.89
N TYR A 126 8.23 -9.20 7.18
CA TYR A 126 9.36 -9.66 6.38
C TYR A 126 9.07 -10.92 5.55
N ASP A 127 7.83 -11.42 5.51
CA ASP A 127 7.48 -12.50 4.58
C ASP A 127 7.47 -11.93 3.16
N GLU A 128 8.65 -11.94 2.55
CA GLU A 128 8.84 -11.87 1.10
C GLU A 128 7.99 -12.96 0.46
N VAL A 129 7.22 -12.56 -0.54
CA VAL A 129 6.69 -13.46 -1.57
C VAL A 129 7.81 -14.40 -1.98
N GLU A 130 7.69 -15.70 -1.66
CA GLU A 130 8.51 -16.73 -2.29
C GLU A 130 8.33 -16.53 -3.80
N ASP A 131 9.43 -16.16 -4.47
CA ASP A 131 9.52 -16.13 -5.92
C ASP A 131 9.39 -17.59 -6.36
N TYR A 132 8.15 -18.05 -6.52
CA TYR A 132 7.86 -19.30 -7.20
C TYR A 132 8.33 -19.07 -8.65
N ASP A 133 9.61 -19.36 -8.90
CA ASP A 133 10.09 -19.74 -10.22
C ASP A 133 9.16 -20.87 -10.66
N TYR A 134 8.11 -20.50 -11.39
CA TYR A 134 7.41 -21.45 -12.23
C TYR A 134 8.49 -21.89 -13.22
N ASP A 135 9.12 -23.03 -12.94
CA ASP A 135 9.88 -23.77 -13.92
C ASP A 135 9.03 -23.82 -15.18
N ASP A 136 9.44 -23.03 -16.17
CA ASP A 136 8.97 -23.09 -17.54
C ASP A 136 9.40 -24.47 -18.02
N GLU A 137 8.56 -25.48 -17.77
CA GLU A 137 8.73 -26.79 -18.38
C GLU A 137 8.67 -26.55 -19.89
N GLU A 138 9.87 -26.48 -20.52
CA GLU A 138 10.00 -26.51 -21.97
C GLU A 138 9.27 -27.76 -22.46
N ASP A 139 8.12 -27.57 -23.10
CA ASP A 139 7.46 -28.57 -23.94
C ASP A 139 8.49 -29.02 -24.98
N GLU A 140 9.11 -30.18 -24.78
CA GLU A 140 9.87 -30.89 -25.81
C GLU A 140 8.86 -31.32 -26.89
N GLU A 141 8.66 -30.47 -27.90
CA GLU A 141 7.97 -30.86 -29.14
C GLU A 141 8.83 -31.92 -29.85
N GLU A 142 8.44 -33.19 -29.74
CA GLU A 142 8.97 -34.25 -30.60
C GLU A 142 8.55 -33.98 -32.06
N GLU A 143 9.53 -33.60 -32.89
CA GLU A 143 9.40 -33.56 -34.35
C GLU A 143 9.24 -34.97 -34.91
N GLU A 144 8.07 -35.28 -35.48
CA GLU A 144 7.87 -36.39 -36.40
C GLU A 144 7.65 -35.82 -37.81
N GLU A 145 8.69 -35.87 -38.64
CA GLU A 145 8.59 -35.75 -40.10
C GLU A 145 8.04 -37.08 -40.67
N ASP A 146 6.95 -37.08 -41.45
CA ASP A 146 6.94 -37.74 -42.77
C ASP A 146 5.70 -37.44 -43.64
N ASP A 147 6.00 -37.37 -44.93
CA ASP A 147 5.29 -37.49 -46.21
C ASP A 147 3.79 -37.19 -46.44
N GLY A 148 3.52 -36.50 -47.57
CA GLY A 148 2.19 -36.51 -48.18
C GLY A 148 1.88 -35.40 -49.20
N GLU A 149 2.61 -35.35 -50.31
CA GLU A 149 2.27 -34.54 -51.50
C GLU A 149 0.96 -34.98 -52.18
N VAL A 150 0.06 -34.03 -52.50
CA VAL A 150 -0.78 -33.82 -53.72
C VAL A 150 -2.02 -32.98 -53.32
N GLY A 151 -2.58 -32.00 -54.03
CA GLY A 151 -2.45 -31.49 -55.38
C GLY A 151 -3.76 -30.75 -55.74
N ALA A 152 -3.64 -29.61 -56.40
CA ALA A 152 -4.60 -28.99 -57.33
C ALA A 152 -5.92 -28.33 -56.84
N ALA A 153 -5.94 -27.00 -57.02
CA ALA A 153 -6.85 -26.24 -57.90
C ALA A 153 -8.25 -25.76 -57.44
N ALA A 154 -8.45 -24.47 -57.74
CA ALA A 154 -9.63 -23.83 -58.34
C ALA A 154 -10.51 -22.90 -57.46
N GLU A 155 -10.20 -21.60 -57.53
CA GLU A 155 -11.05 -20.55 -58.13
C GLU A 155 -12.59 -20.73 -58.08
N ARG A 156 -13.33 -19.80 -57.44
CA ARG A 156 -14.31 -18.89 -58.09
C ARG A 156 -15.30 -18.19 -57.13
N ARG A 157 -15.48 -16.89 -57.44
CA ARG A 157 -16.73 -16.05 -57.47
C ARG A 157 -17.42 -15.71 -56.14
N GLU A 158 -17.49 -14.42 -55.79
CA GLU A 158 -18.45 -13.38 -56.27
C GLU A 158 -19.90 -13.63 -55.89
N GLY A 159 -20.48 -12.70 -55.12
CA GLY A 159 -21.91 -12.63 -54.83
C GLY A 159 -22.28 -11.36 -54.06
N ALA A 160 -22.52 -10.28 -54.79
CA ALA A 160 -23.08 -9.02 -54.31
C ALA A 160 -24.61 -9.08 -54.11
N ALA A 161 -25.14 -8.09 -53.36
CA ALA A 161 -26.51 -7.50 -53.33
C ALA A 161 -27.02 -7.43 -51.87
N GLN A 162 -27.06 -6.27 -51.21
CA GLN A 162 -27.99 -5.14 -51.36
C GLN A 162 -29.47 -5.52 -51.26
N ASP A 163 -30.12 -5.11 -50.16
CA ASP A 163 -31.37 -4.34 -50.15
C ASP A 163 -31.67 -3.93 -48.68
N SER A 164 -31.86 -2.63 -48.34
CA SER A 164 -33.09 -1.83 -48.52
C SER A 164 -34.18 -2.31 -47.52
N VAL A 165 -34.86 -1.53 -46.67
CA VAL A 165 -35.17 -0.10 -46.60
C VAL A 165 -36.03 0.15 -45.34
N THR A 166 -35.81 1.28 -44.65
CA THR A 166 -36.80 2.08 -43.85
C THR A 166 -37.41 1.46 -42.56
N ASN A 167 -37.98 2.18 -41.59
CA ASN A 167 -38.38 3.58 -41.44
C ASN A 167 -38.58 3.95 -39.95
N ALA A 168 -38.42 5.25 -39.66
CA ALA A 168 -39.21 6.12 -38.77
C ALA A 168 -39.46 5.79 -37.27
N ASN A 169 -38.82 6.62 -36.43
CA ASN A 169 -39.43 7.65 -35.56
C ASN A 169 -40.73 7.37 -34.79
N HIS A 170 -40.67 7.57 -33.47
CA HIS A 170 -41.55 8.42 -32.63
C HIS A 170 -41.03 8.33 -31.18
N ARG A 171 -40.30 9.29 -30.59
CA ARG A 171 -40.64 10.63 -30.06
C ARG A 171 -41.80 10.70 -29.05
N SER A 172 -41.46 11.30 -27.89
CA SER A 172 -42.29 11.98 -26.87
C SER A 172 -42.78 11.10 -25.71
N ALA A 173 -42.94 11.54 -24.46
CA ALA A 173 -42.59 12.75 -23.68
C ALA A 173 -43.14 12.56 -22.24
N SER A 174 -42.68 13.38 -21.27
CA SER A 174 -43.30 13.79 -19.98
C SER A 174 -43.63 12.69 -18.94
N GLY A 175 -43.18 12.73 -17.67
CA GLY A 175 -43.45 13.72 -16.58
C GLY A 175 -44.84 13.47 -15.94
N PRO A 176 -45.25 13.95 -14.73
CA PRO A 176 -44.60 14.65 -13.59
C PRO A 176 -45.06 14.02 -12.23
N PRO A 177 -45.36 14.74 -11.12
CA PRO A 177 -44.71 15.90 -10.48
C PRO A 177 -43.90 15.55 -9.21
#